data_AF-A0A0N0JDT4-F1
#
_entry.id   AF-A0A0N0JDT4-F1
#
_cell.length_a   1.000
_cell.length_b   1.000
_cell.length_c   1.000
_cell.angle_alpha   90.00
_cell.angle_beta   90.00
_cell.angle_gamma   90.00
#
_symmetry.space_group_name_H-M   'P 1'
#
loop_
_entity.id
_entity.type
_entity.pdbx_description
1 polymer ?
#
loop_
_entity_poly.entity_id
_entity_poly.type
_entity_poly.pdbx_seq_one_letter_code
_entity_poly.pdbx_strand_id
1 'polypeptide(L)'
;MNAENRDAELPQAPGGATPPSASRRRLFRGVAGGAGVLLSVHAKTALGTAVCKSPSAILSGNTSPRIGLPTSTCSGGRSPGFWKVPQKFTYWPSGCNYASFHVNVNTCSTGMQGLKLSDVKNHGTRLSEVFPGASSTYGLWAILAFPNDCGGQLLRHLTAAYLNAKTFKTAGQQYPLTEAQVIDIWRQLNNGGIYCPSSMMGACGSSGWTAQQVISYIEGLYGINAEVPSDPALCKR
;
A
#
# COMPACT_ATOMS: atom_id res chain seq x y z
N MET A 1 -8.18 -73.14 -40.11
CA MET A 1 -7.15 -72.10 -39.88
C MET A 1 -6.87 -72.05 -38.39
N ASN A 2 -5.69 -72.55 -38.00
CA ASN A 2 -4.83 -72.27 -36.85
C ASN A 2 -5.50 -71.99 -35.47
N ALA A 3 -5.39 -72.89 -34.49
CA ALA A 3 -4.29 -73.05 -33.50
C ALA A 3 -4.41 -72.01 -32.35
N GLU A 4 -4.22 -72.27 -31.04
CA GLU A 4 -3.76 -73.41 -30.24
C GLU A 4 -3.69 -72.95 -28.75
N ASN A 5 -3.91 -73.87 -27.77
CA ASN A 5 -3.43 -73.90 -26.35
C ASN A 5 -3.78 -72.73 -25.36
N ARG A 6 -3.90 -72.86 -24.02
CA ARG A 6 -3.86 -73.94 -23.00
C ARG A 6 -4.31 -73.37 -21.62
N ASP A 7 -5.01 -74.22 -20.86
CA ASP A 7 -5.05 -74.48 -19.39
C ASP A 7 -4.79 -73.44 -18.27
N ALA A 8 -5.71 -73.49 -17.28
CA ALA A 8 -5.59 -73.44 -15.81
C ALA A 8 -5.18 -72.15 -15.02
N GLU A 9 -6.01 -71.73 -14.04
CA GLU A 9 -5.75 -71.82 -12.57
C GLU A 9 -6.91 -71.20 -11.73
N LEU A 10 -7.27 -71.84 -10.60
CA LEU A 10 -8.16 -71.41 -9.48
C LEU A 10 -7.32 -71.52 -8.17
N PRO A 11 -7.71 -71.01 -6.97
CA PRO A 11 -8.47 -69.83 -6.54
C PRO A 11 -7.84 -69.07 -5.31
N GLN A 12 -8.54 -68.02 -4.83
CA GLN A 12 -8.59 -67.43 -3.46
C GLN A 12 -7.53 -66.42 -2.90
N ALA A 13 -8.09 -65.42 -2.19
CA ALA A 13 -7.46 -64.35 -1.39
C ALA A 13 -7.10 -64.82 0.05
N PRO A 14 -6.32 -64.08 0.90
CA PRO A 14 -6.81 -62.86 1.56
C PRO A 14 -5.76 -61.79 1.99
N GLY A 15 -6.25 -60.60 2.40
CA GLY A 15 -5.65 -59.81 3.49
C GLY A 15 -4.85 -58.55 3.13
N GLY A 16 -5.46 -57.37 3.29
CA GLY A 16 -4.73 -56.09 3.29
C GLY A 16 -5.65 -54.90 3.62
N ALA A 17 -5.40 -54.24 4.75
CA ALA A 17 -6.19 -53.16 5.33
C ALA A 17 -6.18 -51.84 4.53
N THR A 18 -7.25 -51.04 4.71
CA THR A 18 -7.58 -49.71 4.13
C THR A 18 -6.49 -48.64 4.36
N PRO A 19 -6.38 -47.59 3.50
CA PRO A 19 -7.15 -46.34 3.64
C PRO A 19 -7.41 -45.59 2.27
N PRO A 20 -7.82 -44.30 2.23
CA PRO A 20 -9.18 -43.79 2.33
C PRO A 20 -9.77 -43.24 1.00
N SER A 21 -11.09 -43.06 1.03
CA SER A 21 -12.00 -42.63 -0.05
C SER A 21 -11.70 -41.26 -0.66
N ALA A 22 -11.50 -41.22 -1.99
CA ALA A 22 -11.60 -40.04 -2.82
C ALA A 22 -12.97 -40.01 -3.53
N SER A 23 -13.97 -39.48 -2.84
CA SER A 23 -15.29 -39.25 -3.44
C SER A 23 -15.21 -38.08 -4.43
N ARG A 24 -15.24 -38.43 -5.71
CA ARG A 24 -15.30 -37.54 -6.87
C ARG A 24 -16.51 -36.61 -6.75
N ARG A 25 -16.25 -35.33 -6.46
CA ARG A 25 -17.28 -34.28 -6.39
C ARG A 25 -17.88 -34.08 -7.78
N ARG A 26 -19.06 -34.67 -7.98
CA ARG A 26 -19.88 -34.58 -9.20
C ARG A 26 -20.23 -33.12 -9.50
N LEU A 27 -19.85 -32.68 -10.70
CA LEU A 27 -20.43 -31.53 -11.39
C LEU A 27 -21.92 -31.77 -11.60
N PHE A 28 -22.77 -30.91 -11.05
CA PHE A 28 -24.14 -30.73 -11.53
C PHE A 28 -24.37 -29.26 -11.91
N ARG A 29 -24.88 -29.13 -13.13
CA ARG A 29 -25.35 -27.93 -13.82
C ARG A 29 -26.66 -27.44 -13.18
N GLY A 30 -26.91 -26.13 -13.16
CA GLY A 30 -28.26 -25.60 -12.90
C GLY A 30 -28.35 -24.13 -12.47
N VAL A 31 -28.35 -23.24 -13.47
CA VAL A 31 -29.05 -21.92 -13.58
C VAL A 31 -29.68 -21.27 -12.33
N ALA A 32 -29.31 -20.00 -12.08
CA ALA A 32 -30.19 -18.81 -12.24
C ALA A 32 -29.68 -17.61 -11.40
N GLY A 33 -29.57 -16.45 -12.04
CA GLY A 33 -29.58 -15.09 -11.47
C GLY A 33 -29.00 -14.87 -10.07
N GLY A 34 -27.78 -14.36 -10.01
CA GLY A 34 -27.24 -13.81 -8.76
C GLY A 34 -25.96 -13.04 -9.05
N ALA A 35 -25.99 -11.74 -8.79
CA ALA A 35 -24.87 -10.83 -8.97
C ALA A 35 -23.58 -11.40 -8.37
N GLY A 36 -22.55 -11.53 -9.20
CA GLY A 36 -21.19 -11.78 -8.72
C GLY A 36 -20.71 -10.56 -7.97
N VAL A 37 -20.93 -10.54 -6.66
CA VAL A 37 -20.27 -9.60 -5.75
C VAL A 37 -18.78 -9.92 -5.84
N LEU A 38 -18.03 -9.12 -6.61
CA LEU A 38 -16.60 -9.03 -6.43
C LEU A 38 -16.39 -8.48 -5.01
N LEU A 39 -16.11 -9.38 -4.07
CA LEU A 39 -15.62 -9.02 -2.75
C LEU A 39 -14.31 -8.28 -2.97
N SER A 40 -14.38 -6.95 -3.02
CA SER A 40 -13.22 -6.09 -2.86
C SER A 40 -12.62 -6.44 -1.51
N VAL A 41 -11.49 -7.14 -1.55
CA VAL A 41 -10.72 -7.51 -0.38
C VAL A 41 -10.39 -6.22 0.37
N HIS A 42 -11.17 -5.94 1.41
CA HIS A 42 -10.73 -5.08 2.50
C HIS A 42 -9.54 -5.81 3.11
N ALA A 43 -8.33 -5.52 2.64
CA ALA A 43 -7.09 -5.98 3.25
C ALA A 43 -6.86 -5.21 4.56
N LYS A 44 -7.83 -5.26 5.49
CA LYS A 44 -7.55 -5.13 6.90
C LYS A 44 -7.33 -6.56 7.37
N THR A 45 -6.07 -6.98 7.40
CA THR A 45 -5.68 -8.31 7.88
C THR A 45 -6.33 -8.53 9.25
N ALA A 46 -7.25 -9.49 9.33
CA ALA A 46 -8.03 -9.81 10.52
C ALA A 46 -7.20 -10.50 11.63
N LEU A 47 -5.87 -10.40 11.58
CA LEU A 47 -4.95 -10.70 12.66
C LEU A 47 -4.01 -9.50 12.76
N GLY A 48 -3.88 -8.89 13.95
CA GLY A 48 -3.25 -7.60 14.26
C GLY A 48 -1.76 -7.42 13.91
N THR A 49 -1.38 -7.68 12.66
CA THR A 49 -0.09 -7.34 12.06
C THR A 49 -0.36 -6.89 10.62
N ALA A 50 -0.05 -5.63 10.31
CA ALA A 50 -0.07 -5.14 8.93
C ALA A 50 0.99 -5.92 8.15
N VAL A 51 0.59 -6.79 7.23
CA VAL A 51 1.53 -7.49 6.36
C VAL A 51 1.91 -6.52 5.25
N CYS A 52 3.15 -6.02 5.25
CA CYS A 52 3.65 -5.13 4.20
C CYS A 52 3.86 -5.88 2.90
N LYS A 53 2.77 -5.97 2.15
CA LYS A 53 2.80 -6.46 0.78
C LYS A 53 3.11 -5.30 -0.15
N SER A 54 3.96 -5.55 -1.13
CA SER A 54 4.13 -4.62 -2.26
C SER A 54 2.81 -4.51 -3.05
N PRO A 55 2.59 -3.43 -3.81
CA PRO A 55 1.39 -3.28 -4.62
C PRO A 55 1.14 -4.47 -5.57
N SER A 56 2.19 -5.02 -6.18
CA SER A 56 2.09 -6.19 -7.04
C SER A 56 1.66 -7.46 -6.28
N ALA A 57 2.11 -7.64 -5.04
CA ALA A 57 1.73 -8.79 -4.22
C ALA A 57 0.26 -8.72 -3.76
N ILE A 58 -0.32 -7.51 -3.68
CA ILE A 58 -1.75 -7.35 -3.41
C ILE A 58 -2.55 -7.59 -4.69
N LEU A 59 -2.14 -7.00 -5.81
CA LEU A 59 -2.82 -7.16 -7.10
C LEU A 59 -2.78 -8.58 -7.63
N SER A 60 -1.70 -9.32 -7.41
CA SER A 60 -1.58 -10.71 -7.85
C SER A 60 -2.25 -11.71 -6.91
N GLY A 61 -2.87 -11.26 -5.81
CA GLY A 61 -3.42 -12.16 -4.77
C GLY A 61 -2.34 -12.95 -4.02
N ASN A 62 -1.07 -12.56 -4.10
CA ASN A 62 0.06 -13.25 -3.46
C ASN A 62 0.10 -14.76 -3.79
N THR A 63 -0.11 -15.11 -5.06
CA THR A 63 -0.15 -16.48 -5.60
C THR A 63 1.13 -17.30 -5.38
N SER A 64 2.21 -16.69 -4.90
CA SER A 64 3.39 -17.38 -4.40
C SER A 64 3.86 -16.75 -3.09
N PRO A 65 3.31 -17.16 -1.93
CA PRO A 65 3.85 -16.77 -0.63
C PRO A 65 5.25 -17.40 -0.50
N ARG A 66 6.30 -16.59 -0.28
CA ARG A 66 7.61 -17.16 0.06
C ARG A 66 7.52 -17.85 1.43
N ILE A 67 7.52 -19.18 1.42
CA ILE A 67 7.59 -20.00 2.63
C ILE A 67 8.97 -19.78 3.27
N GLY A 68 9.01 -19.37 4.54
CA GLY A 68 10.25 -19.34 5.35
C GLY A 68 10.85 -17.97 5.67
N LEU A 69 10.26 -16.85 5.22
CA LEU A 69 10.62 -15.52 5.76
C LEU A 69 9.71 -15.22 6.95
N PRO A 70 10.25 -14.75 8.10
CA PRO A 70 9.41 -14.30 9.20
C PRO A 70 8.44 -13.26 8.65
N THR A 71 7.18 -13.32 9.10
CA THR A 71 6.18 -12.26 8.91
C THR A 71 6.68 -11.02 9.65
N SER A 72 7.68 -10.39 9.06
CA SER A 72 8.39 -9.28 9.63
C SER A 72 7.42 -8.13 9.71
N THR A 73 7.00 -7.84 10.95
CA THR A 73 6.17 -6.68 11.26
C THR A 73 6.85 -5.48 10.65
N CYS A 74 6.19 -4.84 9.69
CA CYS A 74 6.77 -3.67 9.07
C CYS A 74 7.08 -2.64 10.14
N SER A 75 8.13 -1.85 9.92
CA SER A 75 8.14 -0.52 10.50
C SER A 75 7.01 0.26 9.84
N GLY A 76 5.81 0.21 10.45
CA GLY A 76 4.64 0.87 9.91
C GLY A 76 4.97 2.34 9.66
N GLY A 77 4.64 2.80 8.46
CA GLY A 77 4.97 4.14 7.98
C GLY A 77 4.36 5.23 8.87
N ARG A 78 4.89 6.44 8.73
CA ARG A 78 4.36 7.64 9.39
C ARG A 78 3.34 8.31 8.48
N SER A 79 2.22 8.71 9.05
CA SER A 79 1.13 9.37 8.34
C SER A 79 1.49 10.80 7.93
N PRO A 80 0.76 11.44 7.00
CA PRO A 80 0.94 12.85 6.69
C PRO A 80 0.84 13.75 7.92
N GLY A 81 0.01 13.35 8.90
CA GLY A 81 -0.14 14.05 10.18
C GLY A 81 1.14 14.09 11.01
N PHE A 82 1.98 13.06 10.93
CA PHE A 82 3.31 13.08 11.57
C PHE A 82 4.25 14.06 10.85
N TRP A 83 4.32 13.97 9.52
CA TRP A 83 5.30 14.71 8.73
C TRP A 83 5.04 16.22 8.64
N LYS A 84 3.77 16.65 8.76
CA LYS A 84 3.39 18.06 8.72
C LYS A 84 3.71 18.83 10.01
N VAL A 85 3.95 18.13 11.12
CA VAL A 85 4.11 18.74 12.45
C VAL A 85 5.53 19.29 12.60
N PRO A 86 5.73 20.60 12.83
CA PRO A 86 7.07 21.19 12.92
C PRO A 86 7.98 20.56 13.98
N GLN A 87 7.41 20.09 15.09
CA GLN A 87 8.13 19.40 16.16
C GLN A 87 8.71 18.04 15.72
N LYS A 88 8.33 17.55 14.54
CA LYS A 88 8.83 16.32 13.92
C LYS A 88 9.75 16.57 12.72
N PHE A 89 10.10 17.83 12.44
CA PHE A 89 10.98 18.19 11.33
C PHE A 89 12.38 17.59 11.43
N THR A 90 12.88 17.34 12.65
CA THR A 90 14.15 16.64 12.88
C THR A 90 14.17 15.20 12.35
N TYR A 91 13.00 14.61 12.07
CA TYR A 91 12.91 13.29 11.47
C TYR A 91 12.84 13.30 9.94
N TRP A 92 12.79 14.47 9.31
CA TRP A 92 12.77 14.53 7.86
C TRP A 92 14.07 13.93 7.31
N PRO A 93 13.97 13.05 6.29
CA PRO A 93 15.14 12.37 5.75
C PRO A 93 16.08 13.36 5.04
N SER A 94 17.37 13.04 5.03
CA SER A 94 18.38 13.80 4.28
C SER A 94 17.98 13.97 2.81
N GLY A 95 18.17 15.17 2.27
CA GLY A 95 17.77 15.52 0.91
C GLY A 95 16.32 15.99 0.78
N CYS A 96 15.54 15.98 1.86
CA CYS A 96 14.23 16.64 1.93
C CYS A 96 14.28 17.79 2.95
N ASN A 97 14.22 19.02 2.47
CA ASN A 97 14.15 20.20 3.32
C ASN A 97 12.68 20.50 3.66
N TYR A 98 12.38 20.63 4.96
CA TYR A 98 11.07 21.10 5.43
C TYR A 98 10.92 22.62 5.25
N ALA A 99 9.68 23.11 5.38
CA ALA A 99 9.39 24.53 5.26
C ALA A 99 9.87 25.32 6.48
N SER A 100 10.28 26.57 6.27
CA SER A 100 10.52 27.56 7.33
C SER A 100 9.41 28.61 7.34
N PHE A 101 9.15 29.23 8.49
CA PHE A 101 8.02 30.14 8.68
C PHE A 101 8.46 31.56 9.07
N HIS A 102 7.64 32.54 8.73
CA HIS A 102 7.78 33.94 9.19
C HIS A 102 7.41 34.12 10.66
N VAL A 103 6.64 33.17 11.20
CA VAL A 103 6.19 33.17 12.59
C VAL A 103 7.05 32.24 13.44
N ASN A 104 7.19 32.58 14.71
CA ASN A 104 7.85 31.69 15.67
C ASN A 104 6.99 30.45 15.90
N VAL A 105 7.57 29.29 15.60
CA VAL A 105 6.93 28.00 15.84
C VAL A 105 7.27 27.52 17.24
N ASN A 106 6.29 27.60 18.13
CA ASN A 106 6.38 27.11 19.49
C ASN A 106 6.14 25.58 19.51
N THR A 107 6.84 24.88 20.40
CA THR A 107 6.64 23.44 20.61
C THR A 107 5.35 23.21 21.38
N CYS A 108 4.30 22.77 20.70
CA CYS A 108 3.11 22.20 21.33
C CYS A 108 3.16 20.67 21.20
N SER A 109 2.56 19.95 22.15
CA SER A 109 2.57 18.49 22.21
C SER A 109 1.98 17.84 20.96
N THR A 110 0.99 18.47 20.33
CA THR A 110 0.37 18.03 19.08
C THR A 110 -0.04 19.25 18.22
N GLY A 111 0.46 19.36 16.99
CA GLY A 111 -0.13 20.28 16.00
C GLY A 111 0.77 21.14 15.13
N MET A 112 0.10 21.97 14.32
CA MET A 112 0.74 22.94 13.42
C MET A 112 0.63 24.37 13.94
N GLN A 113 0.23 24.61 15.20
CA GLN A 113 0.12 25.96 15.77
C GLN A 113 -0.79 26.92 14.98
N GLY A 114 -1.77 26.39 14.24
CA GLY A 114 -2.62 27.18 13.35
C GLY A 114 -1.86 27.85 12.20
N LEU A 115 -0.68 27.34 11.82
CA LEU A 115 0.07 27.78 10.63
C LEU A 115 -0.83 27.76 9.39
N LYS A 116 -0.56 28.69 8.48
CA LYS A 116 -1.23 28.84 7.19
C LYS A 116 -0.19 28.85 6.06
N LEU A 117 -0.64 28.70 4.82
CA LEU A 117 0.23 28.82 3.66
C LEU A 117 0.94 30.18 3.58
N SER A 118 0.29 31.27 4.01
CA SER A 118 0.87 32.61 4.06
C SER A 118 2.02 32.76 5.06
N ASP A 119 2.12 31.85 6.04
CA ASP A 119 3.17 31.90 7.06
C ASP A 119 4.48 31.28 6.56
N VAL A 120 4.45 30.59 5.41
CA VAL A 120 5.61 29.92 4.81
C VAL A 120 6.58 30.95 4.25
N LYS A 121 7.78 31.03 4.83
CA LYS A 121 8.90 31.86 4.36
C LYS A 121 9.72 31.17 3.29
N ASN A 122 9.97 29.88 3.47
CA ASN A 122 10.68 29.04 2.51
C ASN A 122 9.94 27.70 2.43
N HIS A 123 9.65 27.26 1.21
CA HIS A 123 8.88 26.04 0.97
C HIS A 123 9.69 24.76 1.18
N GLY A 124 11.02 24.85 1.32
CA GLY A 124 11.90 23.69 1.38
C GLY A 124 11.94 22.97 0.03
N THR A 125 12.01 21.64 0.04
CA THR A 125 11.96 20.82 -1.18
C THR A 125 10.63 21.01 -1.90
N ARG A 126 10.68 21.39 -3.18
CA ARG A 126 9.48 21.62 -4.00
C ARG A 126 8.80 20.30 -4.38
N LEU A 127 7.48 20.34 -4.58
CA LEU A 127 6.75 19.17 -5.11
C LEU A 127 7.26 18.78 -6.49
N SER A 128 7.50 19.76 -7.35
CA SER A 128 8.00 19.55 -8.72
C SER A 128 9.40 18.90 -8.77
N GLU A 129 10.20 18.97 -7.70
CA GLU A 129 11.50 18.30 -7.62
C GLU A 129 11.36 16.78 -7.41
N VAL A 130 10.27 16.34 -6.80
CA VAL A 130 10.03 14.92 -6.46
C VAL A 130 9.02 14.28 -7.41
N PHE A 131 7.95 15.01 -7.72
CA PHE A 131 6.80 14.54 -8.47
C PHE A 131 6.73 15.26 -9.83
N PRO A 132 7.16 14.63 -10.93
CA PRO A 132 7.14 15.25 -12.25
C PRO A 132 5.74 15.74 -12.63
N GLY A 133 5.65 16.98 -13.12
CA GLY A 133 4.37 17.61 -13.48
C GLY A 133 3.53 18.10 -12.30
N ALA A 134 4.01 18.00 -11.05
CA ALA A 134 3.38 18.67 -9.91
C ALA A 134 3.72 20.17 -9.88
N SER A 135 2.93 20.93 -9.13
CA SER A 135 3.13 22.37 -8.94
C SER A 135 4.51 22.71 -8.37
N SER A 136 5.17 23.72 -8.93
CA SER A 136 6.41 24.29 -8.38
C SER A 136 6.14 25.34 -7.29
N THR A 137 4.90 25.79 -7.15
CA THR A 137 4.49 26.82 -6.18
C THR A 137 4.60 26.33 -4.74
N TYR A 138 4.40 25.03 -4.51
CA TYR A 138 4.30 24.45 -3.17
C TYR A 138 5.46 23.49 -2.85
N GLY A 139 5.82 23.45 -1.57
CA GLY A 139 6.78 22.48 -1.03
C GLY A 139 6.10 21.21 -0.55
N LEU A 140 6.90 20.18 -0.29
CA LEU A 140 6.40 18.91 0.29
C LEU A 140 5.62 19.14 1.59
N TRP A 141 6.03 20.10 2.42
CA TRP A 141 5.31 20.39 3.67
C TRP A 141 3.90 20.94 3.41
N ALA A 142 3.75 21.82 2.42
CA ALA A 142 2.48 22.48 2.13
C ALA A 142 1.39 21.48 1.71
N ILE A 143 1.72 20.47 0.90
CA ILE A 143 0.75 19.42 0.54
C ILE A 143 0.38 18.53 1.72
N LEU A 144 1.32 18.28 2.64
CA LEU A 144 1.06 17.47 3.84
C LEU A 144 0.08 18.18 4.78
N ALA A 145 0.19 19.51 4.87
CA ALA A 145 -0.60 20.38 5.73
C ALA A 145 -1.95 20.81 5.10
N PHE A 146 -1.94 21.18 3.82
CA PHE A 146 -3.06 21.79 3.08
C PHE A 146 -3.28 21.09 1.74
N PRO A 147 -3.63 19.79 1.74
CA PRO A 147 -3.77 19.02 0.51
C PRO A 147 -4.72 19.68 -0.49
N ASN A 148 -5.88 20.14 -0.03
CA ASN A 148 -6.93 20.65 -0.91
C ASN A 148 -6.53 21.95 -1.62
N ASP A 149 -5.55 22.68 -1.08
CA ASP A 149 -5.03 23.92 -1.67
C ASP A 149 -3.78 23.69 -2.53
N CYS A 150 -3.11 22.54 -2.38
CA CYS A 150 -1.73 22.35 -2.88
C CYS A 150 -1.53 21.15 -3.84
N GLY A 151 -2.58 20.37 -4.17
CA GLY A 151 -2.46 19.24 -5.10
C GLY A 151 -3.28 17.98 -4.76
N GLY A 152 -4.10 18.02 -3.72
CA GLY A 152 -5.06 16.98 -3.37
C GLY A 152 -4.53 15.87 -2.45
N GLN A 153 -5.44 14.95 -2.08
CA GLN A 153 -5.12 13.88 -1.14
C GLN A 153 -4.13 12.85 -1.70
N LEU A 154 -4.15 12.59 -3.02
CA LEU A 154 -3.21 11.65 -3.62
C LEU A 154 -1.76 12.09 -3.37
N LEU A 155 -1.41 13.34 -3.72
CA LEU A 155 -0.06 13.86 -3.49
C LEU A 155 0.29 13.92 -2.01
N ARG A 156 -0.67 14.19 -1.12
CA ARG A 156 -0.43 14.18 0.32
C ARG A 156 0.00 12.81 0.83
N HIS A 157 -0.70 11.75 0.43
CA HIS A 157 -0.37 10.39 0.84
C HIS A 157 0.90 9.89 0.15
N LEU A 158 1.11 10.21 -1.14
CA LEU A 158 2.36 9.90 -1.84
C LEU A 158 3.56 10.64 -1.24
N THR A 159 3.40 11.89 -0.81
CA THR A 159 4.48 12.64 -0.14
C THR A 159 4.86 11.97 1.18
N ALA A 160 3.88 11.55 1.99
CA ALA A 160 4.17 10.78 3.20
C ALA A 160 4.84 9.44 2.89
N ALA A 161 4.39 8.72 1.86
CA ALA A 161 5.01 7.48 1.41
C ALA A 161 6.44 7.68 0.93
N TYR A 162 6.73 8.77 0.22
CA TYR A 162 8.07 9.14 -0.23
C TYR A 162 9.01 9.40 0.95
N LEU A 163 8.57 10.17 1.95
CA LEU A 163 9.34 10.43 3.17
C LEU A 163 9.57 9.13 3.98
N ASN A 164 8.57 8.26 4.06
CA ASN A 164 8.71 6.93 4.69
C ASN A 164 9.72 6.05 3.95
N ALA A 165 9.64 5.97 2.62
CA ALA A 165 10.58 5.21 1.78
C ALA A 165 12.02 5.71 1.93
N LYS A 166 12.20 7.03 2.14
CA LYS A 166 13.51 7.60 2.45
C LYS A 166 14.00 7.30 3.86
N THR A 167 13.10 7.22 4.83
CA THR A 167 13.42 7.08 6.26
C THR A 167 13.71 5.62 6.62
N PHE A 168 12.88 4.70 6.14
CA PHE A 168 12.88 3.29 6.52
C PHE A 168 13.55 2.43 5.44
N LYS A 169 14.85 2.65 5.23
CA LYS A 169 15.64 1.97 4.17
C LYS A 169 16.30 0.67 4.61
N THR A 170 16.51 0.48 5.91
CA THR A 170 17.29 -0.67 6.41
C THR A 170 16.46 -1.95 6.42
N ALA A 171 17.10 -3.11 6.24
CA ALA A 171 16.43 -4.42 6.19
C ALA A 171 15.59 -4.77 7.44
N GLY A 172 15.86 -4.14 8.60
CA GLY A 172 15.04 -4.27 9.82
C GLY A 172 13.83 -3.33 9.88
N GLN A 173 13.72 -2.38 8.96
CA GLN A 173 12.63 -1.40 8.85
C GLN A 173 11.98 -1.53 7.47
N GLN A 174 11.23 -2.61 7.24
CA GLN A 174 10.69 -2.94 5.92
C GLN A 174 9.47 -2.09 5.55
N TYR A 175 9.70 -0.86 5.07
CA TYR A 175 8.67 -0.14 4.35
C TYR A 175 8.54 -0.72 2.92
N PRO A 176 7.32 -1.11 2.47
CA PRO A 176 7.17 -1.90 1.24
C PRO A 176 7.27 -1.10 -0.05
N LEU A 177 7.33 0.24 0.03
CA LEU A 177 7.47 1.13 -1.11
C LEU A 177 8.86 1.75 -1.14
N THR A 178 9.47 1.71 -2.33
CA THR A 178 10.68 2.48 -2.65
C THR A 178 10.33 3.88 -3.15
N GLU A 179 11.28 4.80 -3.11
CA GLU A 179 11.15 6.15 -3.68
C GLU A 179 10.69 6.11 -5.15
N ALA A 180 11.32 5.24 -5.96
CA ALA A 180 11.01 5.10 -7.37
C ALA A 180 9.56 4.61 -7.61
N GLN A 181 9.08 3.66 -6.80
CA GLN A 181 7.69 3.19 -6.89
C GLN A 181 6.69 4.28 -6.55
N VAL A 182 6.96 5.11 -5.54
CA VAL A 182 6.08 6.23 -5.17
C VAL A 182 5.98 7.26 -6.31
N ILE A 183 7.10 7.56 -6.97
CA ILE A 183 7.14 8.47 -8.11
C ILE A 183 6.45 7.86 -9.34
N ASP A 184 6.59 6.55 -9.57
CA ASP A 184 5.91 5.84 -10.65
C ASP A 184 4.39 5.83 -10.46
N ILE A 185 3.92 5.60 -9.23
CA ILE A 185 2.49 5.70 -8.88
C ILE A 185 1.95 7.10 -9.25
N TRP A 186 2.67 8.17 -8.90
CA TRP A 186 2.27 9.53 -9.27
C TRP A 186 2.17 9.70 -10.78
N ARG A 187 3.20 9.27 -11.52
CA ARG A 187 3.26 9.41 -12.98
C ARG A 187 2.06 8.79 -13.67
N GLN A 188 1.65 7.61 -13.21
CA GLN A 188 0.52 6.89 -13.81
C GLN A 188 -0.84 7.51 -13.44
N LEU A 189 -0.95 8.16 -12.28
CA LEU A 189 -2.22 8.68 -11.76
C LEU A 189 -2.48 10.17 -11.99
N ASN A 190 -1.44 11.01 -12.14
CA ASN A 190 -1.58 12.47 -12.18
C ASN A 190 -2.58 12.98 -13.25
N ASN A 191 -2.74 12.25 -14.36
CA ASN A 191 -3.65 12.61 -15.44
C ASN A 191 -4.93 11.75 -15.47
N GLY A 192 -5.41 11.29 -14.31
CA GLY A 192 -6.63 10.49 -14.20
C GLY A 192 -6.47 9.04 -14.65
N GLY A 193 -5.24 8.55 -14.74
CA GLY A 193 -4.95 7.19 -15.12
C GLY A 193 -5.20 6.18 -14.00
N ILE A 194 -4.78 4.94 -14.25
CA ILE A 194 -4.85 3.84 -13.31
C ILE A 194 -3.42 3.37 -13.07
N TYR A 195 -3.07 3.14 -11.81
CA TYR A 195 -1.77 2.59 -11.44
C TYR A 195 -1.71 1.08 -11.66
N CYS A 196 -0.69 0.65 -12.40
CA CYS A 196 -0.30 -0.73 -12.54
C CYS A 196 1.17 -0.88 -12.10
N PRO A 197 1.48 -1.75 -11.12
CA PRO A 197 2.86 -1.97 -10.71
C PRO A 197 3.72 -2.38 -11.89
N SER A 198 4.96 -1.88 -11.93
CA SER A 198 5.88 -2.11 -13.06
C SER A 198 6.09 -3.60 -13.36
N SER A 199 6.06 -4.46 -12.34
CA SER A 199 6.15 -5.93 -12.47
C SER A 199 4.92 -6.60 -13.08
N MET A 200 3.82 -5.86 -13.28
CA MET A 200 2.56 -6.30 -13.87
C MET A 200 2.16 -5.43 -15.07
N MET A 201 3.06 -4.59 -15.60
CA MET A 201 2.77 -3.69 -16.71
C MET A 201 2.20 -4.46 -17.91
N GLY A 202 1.07 -3.98 -18.44
CA GLY A 202 0.33 -4.63 -19.52
C GLY A 202 -0.66 -5.72 -19.06
N ALA A 203 -0.55 -6.23 -17.84
CA ALA A 203 -1.43 -7.27 -17.30
C ALA A 203 -2.57 -6.72 -16.43
N CYS A 204 -2.46 -5.49 -15.92
CA CYS A 204 -3.49 -4.96 -15.03
C CYS A 204 -4.81 -4.68 -15.73
N GLY A 205 -4.82 -4.31 -17.02
CA GLY A 205 -6.05 -3.92 -17.72
C GLY A 205 -6.91 -2.94 -16.91
N SER A 206 -8.19 -3.24 -16.74
CA SER A 206 -9.13 -2.51 -15.87
C SER A 206 -8.99 -2.80 -14.37
N SER A 207 -8.12 -3.75 -13.99
CA SER A 207 -7.86 -4.17 -12.59
C SER A 207 -6.71 -3.41 -11.94
N GLY A 208 -6.13 -2.41 -12.61
CA GLY A 208 -5.19 -1.51 -11.95
C GLY A 208 -5.88 -0.67 -10.88
N TRP A 209 -5.09 0.05 -10.08
CA TRP A 209 -5.59 0.84 -8.97
C TRP A 209 -5.90 2.29 -9.33
N THR A 210 -7.08 2.74 -8.94
CA THR A 210 -7.44 4.16 -8.94
C THR A 210 -6.63 4.94 -7.88
N ALA A 211 -6.64 6.28 -7.98
CA ALA A 211 -6.05 7.14 -6.96
C ALA A 211 -6.57 6.84 -5.55
N GLN A 212 -7.88 6.56 -5.41
CA GLN A 212 -8.49 6.24 -4.12
C GLN A 212 -7.97 4.91 -3.56
N GLN A 213 -7.82 3.89 -4.39
CA GLN A 213 -7.28 2.59 -3.96
C GLN A 213 -5.82 2.69 -3.54
N VAL A 214 -5.02 3.50 -4.24
CA VAL A 214 -3.64 3.82 -3.83
C VAL A 214 -3.61 4.53 -2.48
N ILE A 215 -4.47 5.53 -2.25
CA ILE A 215 -4.56 6.22 -0.96
C ILE A 215 -4.86 5.21 0.15
N SER A 216 -5.89 4.37 -0.01
CA SER A 216 -6.26 3.35 0.97
C SER A 216 -5.15 2.33 1.22
N TYR A 217 -4.40 1.94 0.19
CA TYR A 217 -3.23 1.08 0.34
C TYR A 217 -2.16 1.74 1.22
N ILE A 218 -1.80 3.01 0.94
CA ILE A 218 -0.78 3.73 1.70
C ILE A 218 -1.24 3.95 3.15
N GLU A 219 -2.53 4.24 3.38
CA GLU A 219 -3.10 4.36 4.73
C GLU A 219 -2.95 3.07 5.53
N GLY A 220 -3.15 1.91 4.89
CA GLY A 220 -2.92 0.60 5.50
C GLY A 220 -1.47 0.34 5.92
N LEU A 221 -0.51 1.14 5.43
CA LEU A 221 0.90 1.01 5.80
C LEU A 221 1.26 1.76 7.08
N TYR A 222 0.39 2.59 7.65
CA TYR A 222 0.75 3.41 8.81
C TYR A 222 0.78 2.61 10.13
N GLY A 223 1.84 2.80 10.93
CA GLY A 223 2.13 1.97 12.11
C GLY A 223 1.46 2.43 13.40
N ILE A 224 1.73 3.66 13.84
CA ILE A 224 1.21 4.27 15.09
C ILE A 224 1.15 5.79 14.87
N ASN A 225 0.09 6.47 15.37
CA ASN A 225 -0.44 7.80 15.01
C ASN A 225 -1.42 7.83 13.83
N ALA A 226 -2.13 6.73 13.60
CA ALA A 226 -3.32 6.72 12.75
C ALA A 226 -4.46 7.47 13.47
N GLU A 227 -4.37 8.80 13.50
CA GLU A 227 -5.58 9.59 13.41
C GLU A 227 -5.34 10.72 12.40
N VAL A 228 -6.11 10.64 11.32
CA VAL A 228 -6.64 11.80 10.64
C VAL A 228 -7.91 12.15 11.40
N PRO A 229 -7.91 13.07 12.37
CA PRO A 229 -9.08 13.88 12.53
C PRO A 229 -8.99 14.93 11.41
N SER A 230 -10.12 15.17 10.75
CA SER A 230 -10.36 16.39 9.98
C SER A 230 -10.34 17.65 10.85
N ASP A 231 -9.70 17.61 12.01
CA ASP A 231 -9.79 18.65 13.03
C ASP A 231 -8.71 19.73 12.78
N PRO A 232 -9.12 20.96 12.42
CA PRO A 232 -8.22 22.10 12.35
C PRO A 232 -7.67 22.54 13.72
N ALA A 233 -8.13 21.97 14.84
CA ALA A 233 -7.77 22.39 16.19
C ALA A 233 -6.57 21.64 16.80
N LEU A 234 -5.40 21.68 16.16
CA LEU A 234 -4.16 21.27 16.84
C LEU A 234 -3.29 22.48 17.14
N CYS A 235 -3.62 23.11 18.28
CA CYS A 235 -3.23 24.41 18.83
C CYS A 235 -4.27 25.50 18.51
N LYS A 236 -5.23 25.69 19.42
CA LYS A 236 -5.96 26.96 19.49
C LYS A 236 -4.99 28.02 20.04
N ARG A 237 -4.91 29.18 19.38
CA ARG A 237 -4.37 30.39 19.99
C ARG A 237 -5.28 30.84 21.12
#